data_AF-A0A7R9M840-F1
#
_entry.id   AF-A0A7R9M840-F1
#
_cell.length_a   1.000
_cell.length_b   1.000
_cell.length_c   1.000
_cell.angle_alpha   90.00
_cell.angle_beta   90.00
_cell.angle_gamma   90.00
#
_symmetry.space_group_name_H-M   'P 1'
#
loop_
_entity.id
_entity.type
_entity.pdbx_description
1 polymer ?
#
loop_
_entity_poly.entity_id
_entity_poly.type
_entity_poly.pdbx_seq_one_letter_code
_entity_poly.pdbx_strand_id
1 'polypeptide(L)'
;MKALSSSAKQKYLDRLKVHSKGEIHDFCDALIEAKEEAIADEKESALHLNDQNLSLVIMDLFIAGSDTTALTMRWIILLMANNIEMQLRMRHEINDIIGDRVADNHHKNDCHYVNAFIAETLRYKGVAPLGIPHVALCDMQLGSKYLNDSFVFGNLLAISNDPNLWPKPDVFSPNRFLDKDNKYMSALPGFTPFGIGRRICLGERLALADLFYITVRLLKSTKDYVFALPSGGGTADLDLDPNNELMGRIKTSFGEVLLQNGKDVVFSDHGPVWASLRRVGHSAVRKLAVSEKLSDLADDVVNETVETMISNEGIGKPFNPKTYIYMSVFNIIASSAFGKRYSFDDKELKFFEESFEYFRANTNPLFLVDRVPILKPFYANIVNKTLQTVKSLSSSVKQKYLVADFHVSFPL
;
A
#
# COMPACT_ATOMS: atom_id res chain seq x y z
N MET A 1 -11.70 11.01 11.47
CA MET A 1 -10.32 10.59 11.81
C MET A 1 -10.09 10.36 13.28
N LYS A 2 -10.48 11.25 14.21
CA LYS A 2 -10.66 10.84 15.63
C LYS A 2 -11.51 9.56 15.74
N ALA A 3 -12.59 9.44 14.95
CA ALA A 3 -13.46 8.25 14.92
C ALA A 3 -12.86 6.99 14.26
N LEU A 4 -12.02 7.14 13.23
CA LEU A 4 -11.30 6.03 12.57
C LEU A 4 -10.32 5.42 13.57
N SER A 5 -9.53 6.28 14.22
CA SER A 5 -8.67 5.89 15.34
C SER A 5 -9.49 5.32 16.51
N SER A 6 -10.68 5.84 16.83
CA SER A 6 -11.57 5.25 17.83
C SER A 6 -12.07 3.86 17.45
N SER A 7 -12.41 3.60 16.18
CA SER A 7 -12.84 2.29 15.70
C SER A 7 -11.68 1.29 15.64
N ALA A 8 -10.53 1.72 15.13
CA ALA A 8 -9.29 0.94 15.16
C ALA A 8 -8.90 0.59 16.60
N LYS A 9 -9.02 1.55 17.52
CA LYS A 9 -8.81 1.35 18.95
C LYS A 9 -9.83 0.37 19.54
N GLN A 10 -11.11 0.53 19.25
CA GLN A 10 -12.15 -0.35 19.77
C GLN A 10 -11.94 -1.79 19.29
N LYS A 11 -11.67 -1.99 18.00
CA LYS A 11 -11.30 -3.31 17.48
C LYS A 11 -10.07 -3.87 18.18
N TYR A 12 -9.02 -3.07 18.34
CA TYR A 12 -7.81 -3.50 19.04
C TYR A 12 -8.12 -3.94 20.48
N LEU A 13 -8.94 -3.18 21.20
CA LEU A 13 -9.40 -3.51 22.55
C LEU A 13 -10.28 -4.76 22.60
N ASP A 14 -11.13 -4.99 21.60
CA ASP A 14 -11.96 -6.18 21.53
C ASP A 14 -11.12 -7.42 21.18
N ARG A 15 -10.14 -7.27 20.28
CA ARG A 15 -9.20 -8.34 19.96
C ARG A 15 -8.34 -8.74 21.16
N LEU A 16 -7.88 -7.77 21.94
CA LEU A 16 -7.13 -8.01 23.19
C LEU A 16 -7.86 -8.94 24.17
N LYS A 17 -9.20 -8.99 24.15
CA LYS A 17 -10.00 -9.84 25.07
C LYS A 17 -10.02 -11.32 24.66
N VAL A 18 -9.77 -11.61 23.38
CA VAL A 18 -9.95 -12.94 22.78
C VAL A 18 -8.67 -13.50 22.14
N HIS A 19 -7.59 -12.71 22.11
CA HIS A 19 -6.32 -13.09 21.51
C HIS A 19 -5.70 -14.31 22.21
N SER A 20 -5.20 -15.25 21.39
CA SER A 20 -4.44 -16.42 21.85
C SER A 20 -3.05 -16.39 21.21
N LYS A 21 -2.02 -16.55 22.04
CA LYS A 21 -0.61 -16.48 21.60
C LYS A 21 -0.32 -17.54 20.53
N GLY A 22 0.28 -17.12 19.43
CA GLY A 22 0.62 -17.95 18.27
C GLY A 22 -0.44 -17.95 17.17
N GLU A 23 -1.63 -17.41 17.41
CA GLU A 23 -2.73 -17.39 16.44
C GLU A 23 -2.92 -16.01 15.81
N ILE A 24 -2.33 -15.81 14.64
CA ILE A 24 -2.43 -14.55 13.89
C ILE A 24 -3.60 -14.60 12.90
N HIS A 25 -4.77 -14.13 13.30
CA HIS A 25 -5.94 -14.05 12.42
C HIS A 25 -5.96 -12.77 11.59
N ASP A 26 -5.52 -11.67 12.20
CA ASP A 26 -5.55 -10.36 11.59
C ASP A 26 -4.39 -9.48 12.08
N PHE A 27 -4.32 -8.24 11.60
CA PHE A 27 -3.25 -7.33 11.97
C PHE A 27 -3.26 -6.96 13.46
N CYS A 28 -4.42 -6.99 14.13
CA CYS A 28 -4.50 -6.69 15.56
C CYS A 28 -3.82 -7.81 16.37
N ASP A 29 -4.04 -9.08 16.04
CA ASP A 29 -3.34 -10.21 16.68
C ASP A 29 -1.82 -10.06 16.53
N ALA A 30 -1.36 -9.77 15.31
CA ALA A 30 0.06 -9.58 15.03
C ALA A 30 0.65 -8.38 15.80
N LEU A 31 -0.14 -7.31 15.98
CA LEU A 31 0.26 -6.12 16.70
C LEU A 31 0.31 -6.34 18.22
N ILE A 32 -0.60 -7.17 18.76
CA ILE A 32 -0.61 -7.57 20.18
C ILE A 32 0.65 -8.37 20.49
N GLU A 33 0.96 -9.41 19.71
CA GLU A 33 2.18 -10.18 19.93
C GLU A 33 3.45 -9.34 19.79
N ALA A 34 3.51 -8.51 18.74
CA ALA A 34 4.67 -7.64 18.51
C ALA A 34 4.86 -6.62 19.64
N LYS A 35 3.77 -6.13 20.26
CA LYS A 35 3.82 -5.28 21.44
C LYS A 35 4.39 -6.03 22.63
N GLU A 36 3.92 -7.24 22.90
CA GLU A 36 4.38 -8.06 24.01
C GLU A 36 5.89 -8.39 23.89
N GLU A 37 6.33 -8.78 22.69
CA GLU A 37 7.74 -9.02 22.37
C GLU A 37 8.58 -7.76 22.61
N ALA A 38 8.15 -6.61 22.09
CA ALA A 38 8.89 -5.35 22.24
C ALA A 38 9.01 -4.88 23.70
N ILE A 39 7.99 -5.13 24.53
CA ILE A 39 8.02 -4.81 25.96
C ILE A 39 8.93 -5.78 26.73
N ALA A 40 8.95 -7.05 26.33
CA ALA A 40 9.84 -8.05 26.90
C ALA A 40 11.33 -7.74 26.60
N ASP A 41 11.62 -7.29 25.38
CA ASP A 41 12.97 -6.93 24.93
C ASP A 41 13.46 -5.61 25.54
N GLU A 42 12.61 -4.57 25.53
CA GLU A 42 12.94 -3.23 26.04
C GLU A 42 11.78 -2.67 26.87
N LYS A 43 11.89 -2.77 28.20
CA LYS A 43 10.84 -2.31 29.14
C LYS A 43 10.43 -0.85 28.93
N GLU A 44 11.35 0.02 28.50
CA GLU A 44 11.06 1.42 28.20
C GLU A 44 10.09 1.61 27.01
N SER A 45 10.02 0.63 26.09
CA SER A 45 9.04 0.64 24.98
C SER A 45 7.60 0.67 25.49
N ALA A 46 7.33 0.14 26.69
CA ALA A 46 6.00 0.16 27.30
C ALA A 46 5.44 1.58 27.46
N LEU A 47 6.31 2.58 27.64
CA LEU A 47 5.93 4.00 27.78
C LEU A 47 5.33 4.57 26.47
N HIS A 48 5.65 3.96 25.33
CA HIS A 48 5.31 4.49 24.01
C HIS A 48 4.23 3.66 23.29
N LEU A 49 4.01 2.41 23.72
CA LEU A 49 3.10 1.44 23.11
C LEU A 49 1.70 1.42 23.77
N ASN A 50 1.11 2.60 23.96
CA ASN A 50 -0.28 2.71 24.42
C ASN A 50 -1.28 2.46 23.27
N ASP A 51 -2.52 2.11 23.63
CA ASP A 51 -3.55 1.70 22.67
C ASP A 51 -3.89 2.81 21.65
N GLN A 52 -3.74 4.07 22.05
CA GLN A 52 -3.96 5.20 21.15
C GLN A 52 -2.95 5.21 20.01
N ASN A 53 -1.66 5.06 20.32
CA ASN A 53 -0.60 5.01 19.33
C ASN A 53 -0.68 3.74 18.47
N LEU A 54 -1.03 2.59 19.06
CA LEU A 54 -1.22 1.34 18.31
C LEU A 54 -2.40 1.43 17.33
N SER A 55 -3.48 2.13 17.69
CA SER A 55 -4.58 2.41 16.76
C SER A 55 -4.13 3.20 15.52
N LEU A 56 -3.11 4.07 15.66
CA LEU A 56 -2.56 4.82 14.52
C LEU A 56 -1.79 3.91 13.57
N VAL A 57 -1.08 2.91 14.09
CA VAL A 57 -0.36 1.92 13.26
C VAL A 57 -1.35 1.12 12.39
N ILE A 58 -2.50 0.72 12.95
CA ILE A 58 -3.57 0.03 12.21
C ILE A 58 -4.12 0.94 11.10
N MET A 59 -4.31 2.22 11.41
CA MET A 59 -4.81 3.21 10.45
C MET A 59 -3.83 3.49 9.31
N ASP A 60 -2.55 3.66 9.64
CA ASP A 60 -1.48 3.88 8.67
C ASP A 60 -1.39 2.70 7.69
N LEU A 61 -1.48 1.48 8.21
CA LEU A 61 -1.48 0.27 7.39
C LEU A 61 -2.66 0.27 6.42
N PHE A 62 -3.87 0.55 6.91
CA PHE A 62 -5.07 0.54 6.09
C PHE A 62 -5.03 1.58 4.96
N ILE A 63 -4.69 2.82 5.30
CA ILE A 63 -4.65 3.94 4.36
C ILE A 63 -3.55 3.75 3.32
N ALA A 64 -2.32 3.45 3.76
CA ALA A 64 -1.20 3.30 2.85
C ALA A 64 -1.28 2.03 2.02
N GLY A 65 -1.73 0.91 2.62
CA GLY A 65 -1.77 -0.40 1.99
C GLY A 65 -2.85 -0.53 0.91
N SER A 66 -3.98 0.16 1.03
CA SER A 66 -5.09 0.02 0.09
C SER A 66 -4.80 0.62 -1.29
N ASP A 67 -4.52 1.94 -1.37
CA ASP A 67 -4.38 2.63 -2.65
C ASP A 67 -3.10 2.21 -3.40
N THR A 68 -1.97 2.08 -2.70
CA THR A 68 -0.68 1.76 -3.34
C THR A 68 -0.65 0.35 -3.93
N THR A 69 -1.20 -0.63 -3.23
CA THR A 69 -1.29 -2.02 -3.70
C THR A 69 -2.29 -2.14 -4.85
N ALA A 70 -3.44 -1.45 -4.78
CA ALA A 70 -4.42 -1.42 -5.86
C ALA A 70 -3.87 -0.83 -7.16
N LEU A 71 -3.12 0.28 -7.07
CA LEU A 71 -2.45 0.88 -8.22
C LEU A 71 -1.40 -0.07 -8.83
N THR A 72 -0.64 -0.76 -7.98
CA THR A 72 0.35 -1.73 -8.45
C THR A 72 -0.34 -2.92 -9.14
N MET A 73 -1.43 -3.45 -8.58
CA MET A 73 -2.22 -4.51 -9.20
C MET A 73 -2.82 -4.09 -10.56
N ARG A 74 -3.25 -2.84 -10.68
CA ARG A 74 -3.72 -2.29 -11.97
C ARG A 74 -2.60 -2.31 -13.02
N TRP A 75 -1.38 -1.94 -12.64
CA TRP A 75 -0.23 -2.07 -13.53
C TRP A 75 0.10 -3.53 -13.87
N ILE A 76 0.05 -4.44 -12.89
CA ILE A 76 0.26 -5.88 -13.12
C ILE A 76 -0.72 -6.39 -14.18
N ILE A 77 -2.02 -6.09 -14.06
CA ILE A 77 -3.03 -6.52 -15.03
C ILE A 77 -2.81 -5.91 -16.40
N LEU A 78 -2.50 -4.62 -16.48
CA LEU A 78 -2.22 -3.95 -17.75
C LEU A 78 -0.97 -4.53 -18.43
N LEU A 79 0.10 -4.79 -17.68
CA LEU A 79 1.33 -5.37 -18.19
C LEU A 79 1.13 -6.84 -18.61
N MET A 80 0.31 -7.61 -17.88
CA MET A 80 -0.10 -8.95 -18.30
C MET A 80 -0.92 -8.91 -19.59
N ALA A 81 -1.84 -7.95 -19.73
CA ALA A 81 -2.68 -7.78 -20.91
C ALA A 81 -1.88 -7.36 -22.15
N ASN A 82 -0.81 -6.58 -21.94
CA ASN A 82 0.11 -6.18 -23.00
C ASN A 82 1.18 -7.25 -23.31
N ASN A 83 1.38 -8.25 -22.44
CA ASN A 83 2.40 -9.29 -22.57
C ASN A 83 1.81 -10.68 -22.31
N ILE A 84 1.00 -11.18 -23.23
CA ILE A 84 0.29 -12.47 -23.10
C ILE A 84 1.26 -13.63 -22.82
N GLU A 85 2.41 -13.68 -23.48
CA GLU A 85 3.43 -14.72 -23.25
C GLU A 85 3.94 -14.73 -21.79
N MET A 86 4.12 -13.56 -21.18
CA MET A 86 4.55 -13.47 -19.78
C MET A 86 3.42 -13.92 -18.85
N GLN A 87 2.17 -13.59 -19.18
CA GLN A 87 0.99 -14.05 -18.46
C GLN A 87 0.87 -15.58 -18.49
N LEU A 88 1.06 -16.20 -19.66
CA LEU A 88 1.04 -17.66 -19.83
C LEU A 88 2.21 -18.34 -19.10
N ARG A 89 3.41 -17.75 -19.12
CA ARG A 89 4.56 -18.26 -18.37
C ARG A 89 4.30 -18.25 -16.86
N MET A 90 3.74 -17.17 -16.31
CA MET A 90 3.31 -17.14 -14.90
C MET A 90 2.26 -18.20 -14.60
N ARG A 91 1.27 -18.39 -15.48
CA ARG A 91 0.23 -19.41 -15.30
C ARG A 91 0.82 -20.82 -15.29
N HIS A 92 1.77 -21.13 -16.16
CA HIS A 92 2.44 -22.41 -16.18
C HIS A 92 3.21 -22.67 -14.87
N GLU A 93 3.99 -21.69 -14.40
CA GLU A 93 4.69 -21.79 -13.11
C GLU A 93 3.72 -22.01 -11.93
N ILE A 94 2.61 -21.28 -11.90
CA ILE A 94 1.58 -21.42 -10.87
C ILE A 94 0.96 -22.82 -10.89
N ASN A 95 0.63 -23.35 -12.07
CA ASN A 95 0.04 -24.68 -12.19
C ASN A 95 1.01 -25.78 -11.75
N ASP A 96 2.29 -25.66 -12.11
CA ASP A 96 3.30 -26.67 -11.79
C ASP A 96 3.63 -26.69 -10.28
N ILE A 97 3.74 -25.52 -9.65
CA ILE A 97 4.14 -25.39 -8.25
C ILE A 97 2.96 -25.54 -7.29
N ILE A 98 1.84 -24.90 -7.61
CA ILE A 98 0.69 -24.75 -6.69
C ILE A 98 -0.44 -25.72 -7.04
N GLY A 99 -0.68 -25.97 -8.33
CA GLY A 99 -1.80 -26.78 -8.81
C GLY A 99 -3.14 -26.20 -8.35
N ASP A 100 -4.02 -27.04 -7.80
CA ASP A 100 -5.35 -26.63 -7.34
C ASP A 100 -5.36 -26.04 -5.91
N ARG A 101 -4.27 -26.14 -5.14
CA ARG A 101 -4.19 -25.69 -3.74
C ARG A 101 -4.29 -24.16 -3.59
N VAL A 102 -4.71 -23.68 -2.43
CA VAL A 102 -4.51 -22.27 -2.05
C VAL A 102 -3.02 -22.00 -1.93
N ALA A 103 -2.56 -20.87 -2.47
CA ALA A 103 -1.16 -20.49 -2.42
C ALA A 103 -0.77 -20.11 -0.99
N ASP A 104 0.39 -20.55 -0.51
CA ASP A 104 0.92 -20.19 0.80
C ASP A 104 2.28 -19.48 0.68
N ASN A 105 2.89 -19.19 1.82
CA ASN A 105 4.18 -18.51 1.85
C ASN A 105 5.36 -19.37 1.34
N HIS A 106 5.25 -20.71 1.34
CA HIS A 106 6.25 -21.58 0.72
C HIS A 106 6.18 -21.48 -0.79
N HIS A 107 4.99 -21.61 -1.37
CA HIS A 107 4.77 -21.41 -2.81
C HIS A 107 5.25 -20.03 -3.26
N LYS A 108 5.06 -18.98 -2.44
CA LYS A 108 5.59 -17.64 -2.70
C LYS A 108 7.11 -17.62 -2.85
N ASN A 109 7.86 -18.45 -2.14
CA ASN A 109 9.32 -18.50 -2.30
C ASN A 109 9.75 -19.28 -3.54
N ASP A 110 8.91 -20.19 -4.02
CA ASP A 110 9.21 -21.09 -5.14
C ASP A 110 8.76 -20.54 -6.51
N CYS A 111 7.71 -19.70 -6.56
CA CYS A 111 7.23 -19.05 -7.78
C CYS A 111 8.15 -17.88 -8.22
N HIS A 112 9.31 -18.21 -8.78
CA HIS A 112 10.34 -17.23 -9.12
C HIS A 112 9.93 -16.25 -10.21
N TYR A 113 9.27 -16.71 -11.28
CA TYR A 113 8.86 -15.86 -12.39
C TYR A 113 7.73 -14.90 -12.01
N VAL A 114 6.75 -15.35 -11.22
CA VAL A 114 5.70 -14.47 -10.67
C VAL A 114 6.32 -13.36 -9.82
N ASN A 115 7.24 -13.68 -8.91
CA ASN A 115 7.92 -12.66 -8.10
C ASN A 115 8.76 -11.70 -8.97
N ALA A 116 9.46 -12.22 -9.99
CA ALA A 116 10.23 -11.41 -10.91
C ALA A 116 9.35 -10.44 -11.72
N PHE A 117 8.16 -10.87 -12.13
CA PHE A 117 7.18 -10.02 -12.80
C PHE A 117 6.65 -8.91 -11.89
N ILE A 118 6.33 -9.23 -10.64
CA ILE A 118 5.90 -8.25 -9.63
C ILE A 118 7.03 -7.24 -9.36
N ALA A 119 8.26 -7.71 -9.21
CA ALA A 119 9.42 -6.86 -8.97
C ALA A 119 9.70 -5.91 -10.15
N GLU A 120 9.65 -6.41 -11.39
CA GLU A 120 9.80 -5.56 -12.58
C GLU A 120 8.64 -4.57 -12.71
N THR A 121 7.41 -4.95 -12.31
CA THR A 121 6.28 -4.00 -12.28
C THR A 121 6.53 -2.86 -11.29
N LEU A 122 7.05 -3.17 -10.10
CA LEU A 122 7.41 -2.18 -9.08
C LEU A 122 8.56 -1.25 -9.54
N ARG A 123 9.52 -1.77 -10.31
CA ARG A 123 10.59 -0.95 -10.90
C ARG A 123 10.04 -0.05 -12.01
N TYR A 124 9.36 -0.66 -12.98
CA TYR A 124 8.94 -0.02 -14.23
C TYR A 124 7.80 0.98 -14.03
N LYS A 125 6.87 0.69 -13.10
CA LYS A 125 5.68 1.50 -12.80
C LYS A 125 5.51 1.76 -11.30
N GLY A 126 6.61 2.13 -10.64
CA GLY A 126 6.61 2.48 -9.22
C GLY A 126 5.56 3.55 -8.88
N VAL A 127 4.67 3.25 -7.94
CA VAL A 127 3.53 4.12 -7.58
C VAL A 127 3.91 5.36 -6.77
N ALA A 128 5.16 5.44 -6.32
CA ALA A 128 5.71 6.57 -5.55
C ALA A 128 7.04 7.06 -6.17
N PRO A 129 7.04 7.65 -7.38
CA PRO A 129 8.26 7.99 -8.13
C PRO A 129 9.22 8.95 -7.41
N LEU A 130 8.71 9.80 -6.52
CA LEU A 130 9.53 10.73 -5.70
C LEU A 130 9.57 10.34 -4.21
N GLY A 131 9.08 9.13 -3.88
CA GLY A 131 8.94 8.65 -2.51
C GLY A 131 8.03 9.52 -1.64
N ILE A 132 8.09 9.29 -0.33
CA ILE A 132 7.61 10.23 0.67
C ILE A 132 8.77 11.14 1.06
N PRO A 133 8.53 12.44 1.27
CA PRO A 133 9.58 13.43 1.29
C PRO A 133 10.15 13.61 2.67
N HIS A 134 11.43 13.92 2.74
CA HIS A 134 12.18 14.03 3.98
C HIS A 134 12.46 15.48 4.35
N VAL A 135 12.71 15.72 5.64
CA VAL A 135 13.15 17.02 6.17
C VAL A 135 14.43 16.81 6.97
N ALA A 136 15.41 17.68 6.77
CA ALA A 136 16.59 17.73 7.63
C ALA A 136 16.18 18.29 9.01
N LEU A 137 16.21 17.45 10.05
CA LEU A 137 15.84 17.84 11.43
C LEU A 137 16.93 18.64 12.14
N CYS A 138 18.13 18.63 11.59
CA CYS A 138 19.27 19.42 12.04
C CYS A 138 20.10 19.83 10.83
N ASP A 139 20.96 20.81 11.06
CA ASP A 139 22.00 21.22 10.13
C ASP A 139 22.84 20.03 9.69
N MET A 140 22.82 19.74 8.40
CA MET A 140 23.57 18.63 7.83
C MET A 140 24.17 18.96 6.47
N GLN A 141 25.24 18.25 6.12
CA GLN A 141 25.87 18.36 4.81
C GLN A 141 25.53 17.12 3.96
N LEU A 142 25.05 17.35 2.73
CA LEU A 142 24.81 16.31 1.74
C LEU A 142 25.64 16.62 0.49
N GLY A 143 26.76 15.90 0.33
CA GLY A 143 27.76 16.21 -0.68
C GLY A 143 28.33 17.62 -0.48
N SER A 144 28.23 18.47 -1.50
CA SER A 144 28.65 19.88 -1.42
C SER A 144 27.56 20.83 -0.93
N LYS A 145 26.37 20.34 -0.57
CA LYS A 145 25.22 21.16 -0.17
C LYS A 145 25.01 21.12 1.33
N TYR A 146 24.66 22.27 1.90
CA TYR A 146 24.20 22.39 3.28
C TYR A 146 22.67 22.35 3.31
N LEU A 147 22.11 21.57 4.24
CA LEU A 147 20.67 21.39 4.42
C LEU A 147 20.32 21.82 5.85
N ASN A 148 19.42 22.78 5.95
CA ASN A 148 18.74 23.18 7.18
C ASN A 148 17.27 23.39 6.86
N ASP A 149 16.36 22.73 7.59
CA ASP A 149 14.91 22.76 7.37
C ASP A 149 14.52 22.52 5.90
N SER A 150 15.37 21.77 5.20
CA SER A 150 15.31 21.59 3.77
C SER A 150 14.60 20.31 3.42
N PHE A 151 13.83 20.39 2.36
CA PHE A 151 13.03 19.33 1.81
C PHE A 151 13.83 18.47 0.84
N VAL A 152 13.84 17.16 1.08
CA VAL A 152 14.64 16.21 0.32
C VAL A 152 13.75 15.15 -0.30
N PHE A 153 13.85 15.03 -1.62
CA PHE A 153 13.16 14.04 -2.42
C PHE A 153 14.09 12.91 -2.80
N GLY A 154 13.65 11.68 -2.54
CA GLY A 154 14.25 10.52 -3.19
C GLY A 154 13.67 10.40 -4.59
N ASN A 155 14.43 10.74 -5.63
CA ASN A 155 14.00 10.51 -7.00
C ASN A 155 14.12 9.02 -7.36
N LEU A 156 13.18 8.22 -6.87
CA LEU A 156 13.13 6.77 -7.09
C LEU A 156 12.90 6.45 -8.57
N LEU A 157 12.18 7.30 -9.30
CA LEU A 157 11.99 7.16 -10.74
C LEU A 157 13.31 7.25 -11.51
N ALA A 158 14.15 8.23 -11.19
CA ALA A 158 15.47 8.36 -11.81
C ALA A 158 16.34 7.15 -11.50
N ILE A 159 16.30 6.62 -10.27
CA ILE A 159 17.06 5.41 -9.90
C ILE A 159 16.53 4.18 -10.67
N SER A 160 15.22 4.00 -10.74
CA SER A 160 14.58 2.89 -11.47
C SER A 160 14.80 2.93 -12.98
N ASN A 161 15.16 4.10 -13.52
CA ASN A 161 15.42 4.31 -14.95
C ASN A 161 16.88 4.67 -15.27
N ASP A 162 17.80 4.58 -14.29
CA ASP A 162 19.21 4.85 -14.55
C ASP A 162 19.79 3.76 -15.45
N PRO A 163 20.25 4.08 -16.68
CA PRO A 163 20.78 3.09 -17.61
C PRO A 163 22.07 2.43 -17.12
N ASN A 164 22.76 3.00 -16.13
CA ASN A 164 23.93 2.38 -15.50
C ASN A 164 23.54 1.26 -14.52
N LEU A 165 22.32 1.32 -13.97
CA LEU A 165 21.78 0.30 -13.05
C LEU A 165 20.87 -0.68 -13.79
N TRP A 166 20.14 -0.21 -14.79
CA TRP A 166 19.11 -0.94 -15.51
C TRP A 166 19.33 -0.87 -17.03
N PRO A 167 19.96 -1.87 -17.65
CA PRO A 167 20.18 -1.87 -19.10
C PRO A 167 18.86 -1.85 -19.89
N LYS A 168 18.65 -0.88 -20.79
CA LYS A 168 17.34 -0.68 -21.47
C LYS A 168 16.18 -0.49 -20.46
N PRO A 169 16.22 0.56 -19.62
CA PRO A 169 15.29 0.73 -18.49
C PRO A 169 13.81 0.88 -18.92
N ASP A 170 13.60 1.33 -20.14
CA ASP A 170 12.34 1.48 -20.90
C ASP A 170 11.71 0.12 -21.26
N VAL A 171 12.49 -0.96 -21.35
CA VAL A 171 11.98 -2.29 -21.67
C VAL A 171 11.56 -3.03 -20.41
N PHE A 172 10.26 -3.33 -20.31
CA PHE A 172 9.69 -4.21 -19.29
C PHE A 172 10.21 -5.64 -19.44
N SER A 173 11.05 -6.09 -18.51
CA SER A 173 11.66 -7.43 -18.55
C SER A 173 11.78 -8.05 -17.16
N PRO A 174 10.86 -8.98 -16.79
CA PRO A 174 10.96 -9.74 -15.54
C PRO A 174 12.28 -10.50 -15.38
N ASN A 175 12.91 -10.92 -16.47
CA ASN A 175 14.17 -11.68 -16.45
C ASN A 175 15.33 -10.93 -15.77
N ARG A 176 15.23 -9.59 -15.59
CA ARG A 176 16.22 -8.82 -14.80
C ARG A 176 16.34 -9.29 -13.37
N PHE A 177 15.25 -9.81 -12.82
CA PHE A 177 15.14 -10.29 -11.45
C PHE A 177 15.35 -11.80 -11.34
N LEU A 178 15.88 -12.46 -12.38
CA LEU A 178 16.20 -13.89 -12.37
C LEU A 178 17.70 -14.08 -12.49
N ASP A 179 18.27 -14.93 -11.66
CA ASP A 179 19.65 -15.35 -11.79
C ASP A 179 19.83 -16.37 -12.93
N LYS A 180 21.06 -16.83 -13.14
CA LYS A 180 21.41 -17.83 -14.16
C LYS A 180 20.67 -19.17 -14.01
N ASP A 181 20.18 -19.47 -12.81
CA ASP A 181 19.46 -20.69 -12.47
C ASP A 181 17.93 -20.46 -12.46
N ASN A 182 17.47 -19.31 -13.00
CA ASN A 182 16.09 -18.83 -13.01
C ASN A 182 15.48 -18.62 -11.61
N LYS A 183 16.31 -18.38 -10.59
CA LYS A 183 15.83 -18.06 -9.25
C LYS A 183 15.61 -16.56 -9.08
N TYR A 184 14.54 -16.22 -8.38
CA TYR A 184 14.21 -14.83 -8.10
C TYR A 184 15.26 -14.16 -7.20
N MET A 185 15.73 -12.99 -7.64
CA MET A 185 16.64 -12.12 -6.91
C MET A 185 15.86 -10.95 -6.31
N SER A 186 15.62 -10.99 -4.99
CA SER A 186 14.85 -9.96 -4.29
C SER A 186 15.62 -8.66 -4.03
N ALA A 187 16.93 -8.65 -4.25
CA ALA A 187 17.79 -7.50 -3.99
C ALA A 187 18.73 -7.25 -5.18
N LEU A 188 18.49 -6.15 -5.87
CA LEU A 188 19.37 -5.63 -6.93
C LEU A 188 19.78 -4.19 -6.61
N PRO A 189 21.00 -3.76 -6.99
CA PRO A 189 21.39 -2.36 -6.87
C PRO A 189 20.38 -1.44 -7.56
N GLY A 190 19.93 -0.39 -6.88
CA GLY A 190 18.92 0.54 -7.40
C GLY A 190 17.47 0.06 -7.34
N PHE A 191 17.19 -1.17 -6.89
CA PHE A 191 15.82 -1.62 -6.69
C PHE A 191 15.27 -1.11 -5.35
N THR A 192 14.62 0.05 -5.38
CA THR A 192 14.13 0.73 -4.17
C THR A 192 12.66 1.19 -4.25
N PRO A 193 11.71 0.35 -4.72
CA PRO A 193 10.32 0.76 -4.87
C PRO A 193 9.63 1.10 -3.53
N PHE A 194 10.18 0.59 -2.43
CA PHE A 194 9.71 0.83 -1.06
C PHE A 194 10.54 1.90 -0.32
N GLY A 195 11.41 2.62 -1.01
CA GLY A 195 12.40 3.53 -0.41
C GLY A 195 13.53 2.78 0.30
N ILE A 196 14.37 3.51 1.03
CA ILE A 196 15.54 2.97 1.73
C ILE A 196 15.77 3.62 3.10
N GLY A 197 16.66 3.01 3.89
CA GLY A 197 17.13 3.56 5.16
C GLY A 197 16.07 3.51 6.24
N ARG A 198 16.15 4.44 7.21
CA ARG A 198 15.30 4.43 8.41
C ARG A 198 13.80 4.48 8.09
N ARG A 199 13.40 5.06 6.95
CA ARG A 199 12.01 5.27 6.53
C ARG A 199 11.56 4.32 5.41
N ILE A 200 12.27 3.22 5.17
CA ILE A 200 11.80 2.16 4.24
C ILE A 200 10.34 1.77 4.55
N CYS A 201 9.56 1.40 3.55
CA CYS A 201 8.13 1.13 3.72
C CYS A 201 7.88 0.16 4.89
N LEU A 202 6.97 0.53 5.80
CA LEU A 202 6.55 -0.34 6.90
C LEU A 202 5.85 -1.61 6.37
N GLY A 203 5.07 -1.45 5.30
CA GLY A 203 4.23 -2.49 4.71
C GLY A 203 4.89 -3.31 3.61
N GLU A 204 6.20 -3.18 3.36
CA GLU A 204 6.88 -3.84 2.22
C GLU A 204 6.57 -5.35 2.13
N ARG A 205 6.71 -6.07 3.26
CA ARG A 205 6.48 -7.51 3.28
C ARG A 205 5.02 -7.89 3.03
N LEU A 206 4.08 -7.12 3.58
CA LEU A 206 2.66 -7.34 3.38
C LEU A 206 2.27 -7.03 1.94
N ALA A 207 2.71 -5.89 1.40
CA ALA A 207 2.45 -5.51 0.01
C ALA A 207 2.97 -6.58 -0.97
N LEU A 208 4.19 -7.08 -0.79
CA LEU A 208 4.73 -8.15 -1.63
C LEU A 208 3.95 -9.47 -1.49
N ALA A 209 3.42 -9.78 -0.29
CA ALA A 209 2.56 -10.94 -0.09
C ALA A 209 1.19 -10.77 -0.76
N ASP A 210 0.53 -9.63 -0.58
CA ASP A 210 -0.75 -9.30 -1.22
C ASP A 210 -0.63 -9.30 -2.74
N LEU A 211 0.38 -8.62 -3.31
CA LEU A 211 0.62 -8.62 -4.75
C LEU A 211 0.81 -10.05 -5.29
N PHE A 212 1.51 -10.90 -4.55
CA PHE A 212 1.70 -12.30 -4.92
C PHE A 212 0.38 -13.09 -4.87
N TYR A 213 -0.30 -13.12 -3.72
CA TYR A 213 -1.51 -13.92 -3.56
C TYR A 213 -2.64 -13.46 -4.49
N ILE A 214 -2.79 -12.15 -4.66
CA ILE A 214 -3.79 -11.59 -5.58
C ILE A 214 -3.46 -11.98 -7.03
N THR A 215 -2.20 -11.83 -7.47
CA THR A 215 -1.79 -12.18 -8.83
C THR A 215 -1.98 -13.67 -9.10
N VAL A 216 -1.56 -14.53 -8.16
CA VAL A 216 -1.71 -15.99 -8.28
C VAL A 216 -3.18 -16.36 -8.35
N ARG A 217 -4.01 -15.86 -7.42
CA ARG A 217 -5.42 -16.20 -7.41
C ARG A 217 -6.13 -15.70 -8.67
N LEU A 218 -5.82 -14.50 -9.13
CA LEU A 218 -6.38 -13.93 -10.35
C LEU A 218 -6.09 -14.81 -11.57
N LEU A 219 -4.85 -15.29 -11.72
CA LEU A 219 -4.45 -16.16 -12.83
C LEU A 219 -5.05 -17.56 -12.74
N LYS A 220 -5.28 -18.08 -11.52
CA LYS A 220 -5.98 -19.36 -11.28
C LYS A 220 -7.47 -19.28 -11.61
N SER A 221 -8.15 -18.24 -11.14
CA SER A 221 -9.58 -18.01 -11.39
C SER A 221 -9.89 -17.69 -12.86
N THR A 222 -8.88 -17.32 -13.65
CA THR A 222 -9.00 -17.03 -15.08
C THR A 222 -8.30 -18.06 -15.96
N LYS A 223 -8.20 -19.32 -15.53
CA LYS A 223 -7.47 -20.39 -16.26
C LYS A 223 -7.90 -20.55 -17.74
N ASP A 224 -9.17 -20.30 -18.05
CA ASP A 224 -9.76 -20.44 -19.39
C ASP A 224 -9.73 -19.13 -20.19
N TYR A 225 -9.20 -18.05 -19.61
CA TYR A 225 -9.16 -16.71 -20.20
C TYR A 225 -7.76 -16.12 -20.15
N VAL A 226 -7.54 -15.03 -20.88
CA VAL A 226 -6.36 -14.18 -20.71
C VAL A 226 -6.83 -12.75 -20.60
N PHE A 227 -6.17 -11.96 -19.74
CA PHE A 227 -6.28 -10.51 -19.84
C PHE A 227 -5.63 -10.11 -21.15
N ALA A 228 -6.33 -9.32 -21.95
CA ALA A 228 -5.85 -8.83 -23.24
C ALA A 228 -6.35 -7.40 -23.46
N LEU A 229 -5.61 -6.63 -24.25
CA LEU A 229 -6.06 -5.31 -24.68
C LEU A 229 -7.23 -5.43 -25.69
N PRO A 230 -8.16 -4.46 -25.74
CA PRO A 230 -9.25 -4.46 -26.72
C PRO A 230 -8.73 -4.47 -28.17
N SER A 231 -9.42 -5.17 -29.06
CA SER A 231 -9.08 -5.24 -30.50
C SER A 231 -8.94 -3.84 -31.10
N GLY A 232 -7.77 -3.53 -31.67
CA GLY A 232 -7.44 -2.20 -32.23
C GLY A 232 -6.67 -1.28 -31.28
N GLY A 233 -6.53 -1.65 -29.99
CA GLY A 233 -5.41 -1.20 -29.19
C GLY A 233 -4.17 -1.94 -29.68
N GLY A 234 -3.26 -1.28 -30.38
CA GLY A 234 -1.92 -1.84 -30.61
C GLY A 234 -1.28 -2.22 -29.28
N THR A 235 -0.13 -2.91 -29.29
CA THR A 235 0.75 -2.93 -28.11
C THR A 235 0.90 -1.48 -27.68
N ALA A 236 0.26 -1.10 -26.57
CA ALA A 236 0.31 0.28 -26.15
C ALA A 236 1.78 0.53 -25.84
N ASP A 237 2.32 1.59 -26.45
CA ASP A 237 3.58 2.13 -25.95
C ASP A 237 3.27 2.63 -24.54
N LEU A 238 3.48 1.75 -23.56
CA LEU A 238 3.28 2.03 -22.15
C LEU A 238 4.46 2.84 -21.62
N ASP A 239 5.41 3.23 -22.47
CA ASP A 239 6.50 4.11 -22.11
C ASP A 239 5.92 5.42 -21.58
N LEU A 240 6.52 5.86 -20.47
CA LEU A 240 6.22 7.19 -19.97
C LEU A 240 6.79 8.16 -20.99
N ASP A 241 5.97 9.06 -21.52
CA ASP A 241 6.49 10.30 -22.09
C ASP A 241 7.29 11.01 -20.98
N PRO A 242 8.62 11.11 -21.08
CA PRO A 242 9.46 11.74 -20.07
C PRO A 242 9.15 13.23 -19.90
N ASN A 243 8.31 13.82 -20.77
CA ASN A 243 7.93 15.23 -20.71
C ASN A 243 6.78 15.53 -19.74
N ASN A 244 6.19 14.52 -19.08
CA ASN A 244 5.16 14.73 -18.06
C ASN A 244 5.68 14.42 -16.65
N GLU A 245 6.77 15.08 -16.27
CA GLU A 245 7.26 15.12 -14.90
C GLU A 245 6.83 16.44 -14.23
N LEU A 246 5.87 16.37 -13.30
CA LEU A 246 5.62 17.46 -12.36
C LEU A 246 6.04 17.04 -10.95
N MET A 247 7.13 17.68 -10.55
CA MET A 247 7.89 17.50 -9.33
C MET A 247 7.12 17.92 -8.07
N GLY A 248 7.27 17.12 -7.01
CA GLY A 248 7.25 17.60 -5.62
C GLY A 248 6.14 17.05 -4.71
N ARG A 249 6.46 16.88 -3.41
CA ARG A 249 5.69 16.62 -2.17
C ARG A 249 6.53 16.90 -0.90
N ILE A 250 6.02 17.39 0.24
CA ILE A 250 6.58 17.23 1.64
C ILE A 250 5.43 17.35 2.67
N LYS A 251 5.67 17.27 4.00
CA LYS A 251 4.69 17.41 5.09
C LYS A 251 3.70 18.56 4.88
N THR A 252 2.43 18.24 5.09
CA THR A 252 1.26 19.06 4.76
C THR A 252 0.31 19.19 5.95
N SER A 253 -0.54 20.21 5.90
CA SER A 253 -1.82 20.27 6.64
C SER A 253 -2.65 18.97 6.57
N PHE A 254 -2.40 18.13 5.56
CA PHE A 254 -2.90 16.76 5.43
C PHE A 254 -2.38 15.78 6.50
N GLY A 255 -1.10 15.82 6.92
CA GLY A 255 -0.60 15.00 8.04
C GLY A 255 -1.25 15.37 9.38
N GLU A 256 -1.48 16.67 9.59
CA GLU A 256 -2.21 17.17 10.77
C GLU A 256 -3.70 16.80 10.72
N VAL A 257 -4.34 16.96 9.55
CA VAL A 257 -5.77 16.65 9.38
C VAL A 257 -6.02 15.15 9.42
N LEU A 258 -5.16 14.31 8.81
CA LEU A 258 -5.35 12.86 8.78
C LEU A 258 -4.93 12.09 10.02
N LEU A 259 -3.82 12.46 10.65
CA LEU A 259 -3.08 11.56 11.54
C LEU A 259 -2.71 12.22 12.87
N GLN A 260 -3.73 12.70 13.59
CA GLN A 260 -3.65 13.18 14.98
C GLN A 260 -2.42 14.05 15.29
N ASN A 261 -2.22 15.15 14.54
CA ASN A 261 -1.11 16.09 14.73
C ASN A 261 0.29 15.44 14.63
N GLY A 262 0.50 14.50 13.70
CA GLY A 262 1.84 13.95 13.40
C GLY A 262 2.38 13.02 14.48
N LYS A 263 1.53 12.15 15.03
CA LYS A 263 1.91 11.10 16.01
C LYS A 263 1.96 9.68 15.42
N ASP A 264 1.78 9.55 14.12
CA ASP A 264 1.70 8.31 13.36
C ASP A 264 3.06 7.82 12.82
N VAL A 265 3.16 6.62 12.25
CA VAL A 265 4.44 6.05 11.80
C VAL A 265 4.92 6.66 10.48
N VAL A 266 4.02 7.23 9.68
CA VAL A 266 4.31 7.75 8.34
C VAL A 266 4.86 9.17 8.41
N PHE A 267 4.21 10.08 9.14
CA PHE A 267 4.45 11.53 9.11
C PHE A 267 5.04 12.12 10.40
N SER A 268 5.07 11.38 11.51
CA SER A 268 5.73 11.88 12.73
C SER A 268 7.26 12.00 12.58
N ASP A 269 7.87 12.86 13.39
CA ASP A 269 9.33 13.00 13.45
C ASP A 269 10.03 11.80 14.06
N HIS A 270 11.31 11.63 13.73
CA HIS A 270 12.10 10.56 14.34
C HIS A 270 12.29 10.84 15.83
N GLY A 271 11.86 9.91 16.67
CA GLY A 271 12.01 9.98 18.11
C GLY A 271 11.70 8.64 18.78
N PRO A 272 11.79 8.55 20.13
CA PRO A 272 11.59 7.30 20.85
C PRO A 272 10.21 6.65 20.64
N VAL A 273 9.16 7.49 20.55
CA VAL A 273 7.79 7.04 20.25
C VAL A 273 7.72 6.43 18.86
N TRP A 274 8.19 7.15 17.84
CA TRP A 274 8.18 6.68 16.45
C TRP A 274 9.01 5.39 16.29
N ALA A 275 10.19 5.31 16.91
CA ALA A 275 11.04 4.12 16.85
C ALA A 275 10.34 2.89 17.43
N SER A 276 9.66 3.05 18.57
CA SER A 276 8.90 1.97 19.22
C SER A 276 7.73 1.51 18.35
N LEU A 277 6.91 2.45 17.84
CA LEU A 277 5.77 2.13 16.99
C LEU A 277 6.18 1.48 15.67
N ARG A 278 7.26 1.96 15.07
CA ARG A 278 7.77 1.40 13.82
C ARG A 278 8.34 0.00 14.00
N ARG A 279 9.04 -0.27 15.10
CA ARG A 279 9.53 -1.62 15.44
C ARG A 279 8.37 -2.60 15.59
N VAL A 280 7.36 -2.24 16.39
CA VAL A 280 6.17 -3.08 16.60
C VAL A 280 5.39 -3.26 15.31
N GLY A 281 5.18 -2.19 14.54
CA GLY A 281 4.52 -2.26 13.23
C GLY A 281 5.26 -3.17 12.24
N HIS A 282 6.59 -3.10 12.16
CA HIS A 282 7.38 -3.97 11.28
C HIS A 282 7.27 -5.45 11.68
N SER A 283 7.32 -5.74 12.99
CA SER A 283 7.13 -7.12 13.48
C SER A 283 5.73 -7.63 13.16
N ALA A 284 4.69 -6.82 13.40
CA ALA A 284 3.30 -7.18 13.12
C ALA A 284 3.06 -7.45 11.62
N VAL A 285 3.54 -6.56 10.74
CA VAL A 285 3.45 -6.73 9.28
C VAL A 285 4.17 -8.02 8.85
N ARG A 286 5.34 -8.30 9.42
CA ARG A 286 6.10 -9.52 9.10
C ARG A 286 5.36 -10.79 9.50
N LYS A 287 4.74 -10.81 10.69
CA LYS A 287 3.94 -11.94 11.17
C LYS A 287 2.71 -12.16 10.29
N LEU A 288 1.98 -11.09 9.97
CA LEU A 288 0.81 -11.17 9.09
C LEU A 288 1.15 -11.60 7.67
N ALA A 289 2.24 -11.09 7.08
CA ALA A 289 2.63 -11.37 5.70
C ALA A 289 2.95 -12.84 5.41
N VAL A 290 3.21 -13.64 6.44
CA VAL A 290 3.51 -15.08 6.33
C VAL A 290 2.40 -15.97 6.90
N SER A 291 1.27 -15.40 7.34
CA SER A 291 0.18 -16.18 7.91
C SER A 291 -0.66 -16.82 6.81
N GLU A 292 -1.13 -18.05 7.06
CA GLU A 292 -2.08 -18.74 6.18
C GLU A 292 -3.42 -17.99 6.07
N LYS A 293 -3.79 -17.26 7.13
CA LYS A 293 -5.01 -16.45 7.15
C LYS A 293 -4.98 -15.30 6.14
N LEU A 294 -3.81 -14.76 5.82
CA LEU A 294 -3.69 -13.76 4.76
C LEU A 294 -3.91 -14.38 3.37
N SER A 295 -3.29 -15.54 3.11
CA SER A 295 -3.48 -16.24 1.84
C SER A 295 -4.91 -16.70 1.63
N ASP A 296 -5.55 -17.28 2.66
CA ASP A 296 -6.95 -17.70 2.60
C ASP A 296 -7.88 -16.51 2.32
N LEU A 297 -7.64 -15.38 3.01
CA LEU A 297 -8.40 -14.15 2.80
C LEU A 297 -8.24 -13.62 1.37
N ALA A 298 -7.02 -13.61 0.84
CA ALA A 298 -6.77 -13.19 -0.53
C ALA A 298 -7.44 -14.13 -1.55
N ASP A 299 -7.41 -15.45 -1.30
CA ASP A 299 -8.06 -16.44 -2.15
C ASP A 299 -9.57 -16.19 -2.24
N ASP A 300 -10.24 -16.09 -1.09
CA ASP A 300 -11.67 -15.80 -0.99
C ASP A 300 -12.06 -14.51 -1.72
N VAL A 301 -11.40 -13.40 -1.37
CA VAL A 301 -11.78 -12.07 -1.86
C VAL A 301 -11.54 -11.95 -3.36
N VAL A 302 -10.43 -12.49 -3.87
CA VAL A 302 -10.12 -12.43 -5.30
C VAL A 302 -11.04 -13.37 -6.07
N ASN A 303 -11.43 -14.53 -5.51
CA ASN A 303 -12.42 -15.38 -6.15
C ASN A 303 -13.77 -14.67 -6.33
N GLU A 304 -14.29 -14.06 -5.26
CA GLU A 304 -15.51 -13.25 -5.30
C GLU A 304 -15.39 -12.09 -6.29
N THR A 305 -14.21 -11.45 -6.35
CA THR A 305 -13.91 -10.37 -7.30
C THR A 305 -14.04 -10.84 -8.74
N VAL A 306 -13.46 -12.00 -9.08
CA VAL A 306 -13.49 -12.54 -10.44
C VAL A 306 -14.90 -12.99 -10.83
N GLU A 307 -15.63 -13.63 -9.91
CA GLU A 307 -17.03 -14.00 -10.14
C GLU A 307 -17.90 -12.77 -10.42
N THR A 308 -17.73 -11.70 -9.62
CA THR A 308 -18.44 -10.44 -9.79
C THR A 308 -18.08 -9.77 -11.13
N MET A 309 -16.80 -9.76 -11.49
CA MET A 309 -16.31 -9.21 -12.75
C MET A 309 -16.91 -9.94 -13.96
N ILE A 310 -16.94 -11.27 -13.93
CA ILE A 310 -17.54 -12.09 -15.00
C ILE A 310 -19.06 -11.86 -15.08
N SER A 311 -19.74 -11.82 -13.94
CA SER A 311 -21.19 -11.61 -13.85
C SER A 311 -21.62 -10.26 -14.42
N ASN A 312 -20.89 -9.19 -14.09
CA ASN A 312 -21.26 -7.82 -14.47
C ASN A 312 -20.86 -7.46 -15.90
N GLU A 313 -19.65 -7.83 -16.32
CA GLU A 313 -19.08 -7.35 -17.59
C GLU A 313 -19.31 -8.35 -18.75
N GLY A 314 -19.43 -9.64 -18.41
CA GLY A 314 -19.49 -10.73 -19.38
C GLY A 314 -18.14 -11.04 -20.02
N ILE A 315 -18.00 -12.26 -20.53
CA ILE A 315 -16.76 -12.75 -21.14
C ILE A 315 -16.57 -12.15 -22.55
N GLY A 316 -15.34 -11.76 -22.86
CA GLY A 316 -14.94 -11.31 -24.20
C GLY A 316 -15.28 -9.86 -24.54
N LYS A 317 -15.91 -9.11 -23.62
CA LYS A 317 -16.18 -7.68 -23.78
C LYS A 317 -15.07 -6.85 -23.14
N PRO A 318 -14.63 -5.74 -23.78
CA PRO A 318 -13.78 -4.76 -23.12
C PRO A 318 -14.48 -4.16 -21.88
N PHE A 319 -13.77 -4.10 -20.76
CA PHE A 319 -14.24 -3.48 -19.53
C PHE A 319 -13.10 -2.80 -18.78
N ASN A 320 -13.43 -1.96 -17.80
CA ASN A 320 -12.44 -1.32 -16.95
C ASN A 320 -12.34 -2.06 -15.60
N PRO A 321 -11.24 -2.79 -15.31
CA PRO A 321 -11.12 -3.57 -14.08
C PRO A 321 -10.87 -2.71 -12.84
N LYS A 322 -10.62 -1.40 -12.99
CA LYS A 322 -10.14 -0.50 -11.93
C LYS A 322 -10.88 -0.66 -10.59
N THR A 323 -12.21 -0.53 -10.60
CA THR A 323 -13.00 -0.60 -9.36
C THR A 323 -12.95 -1.99 -8.75
N TYR A 324 -13.08 -3.06 -9.54
CA TYR A 324 -12.97 -4.44 -9.05
C TYR A 324 -11.64 -4.70 -8.33
N ILE A 325 -10.54 -4.22 -8.91
CA ILE A 325 -9.20 -4.39 -8.33
C ILE A 325 -9.01 -3.55 -7.07
N TYR A 326 -9.48 -2.31 -7.07
CA TYR A 326 -9.44 -1.48 -5.86
C TYR A 326 -10.24 -2.12 -4.74
N MET A 327 -11.43 -2.66 -5.03
CA MET A 327 -12.29 -3.30 -4.03
C MET A 327 -11.73 -4.61 -3.50
N SER A 328 -11.11 -5.41 -4.36
CA SER A 328 -10.43 -6.64 -3.96
C SER A 328 -9.33 -6.34 -2.93
N VAL A 329 -8.42 -5.42 -3.27
CA VAL A 329 -7.32 -5.00 -2.39
C VAL A 329 -7.85 -4.33 -1.13
N PHE A 330 -8.82 -3.42 -1.26
CA PHE A 330 -9.42 -2.74 -0.12
C PHE A 330 -10.06 -3.75 0.85
N ASN A 331 -10.77 -4.76 0.37
CA ASN A 331 -11.39 -5.76 1.23
C ASN A 331 -10.36 -6.67 1.91
N ILE A 332 -9.24 -7.00 1.25
CA ILE A 332 -8.13 -7.73 1.88
C ILE A 332 -7.56 -6.87 3.02
N ILE A 333 -7.14 -5.64 2.73
CA ILE A 333 -6.55 -4.74 3.73
C ILE A 333 -7.54 -4.38 4.84
N ALA A 334 -8.81 -4.13 4.52
CA ALA A 334 -9.87 -3.84 5.50
C ALA A 334 -10.20 -5.06 6.37
N SER A 335 -10.15 -6.27 5.82
CA SER A 335 -10.35 -7.50 6.60
C SER A 335 -9.15 -7.73 7.53
N SER A 336 -7.93 -7.57 7.05
CA SER A 336 -6.73 -7.67 7.87
C SER A 336 -6.66 -6.59 8.95
N ALA A 337 -7.01 -5.34 8.63
CA ALA A 337 -6.95 -4.23 9.59
C ALA A 337 -8.15 -4.21 10.52
N PHE A 338 -9.37 -4.45 10.01
CA PHE A 338 -10.64 -4.22 10.70
C PHE A 338 -11.56 -5.43 10.83
N GLY A 339 -11.24 -6.56 10.21
CA GLY A 339 -12.09 -7.75 10.24
C GLY A 339 -13.42 -7.52 9.51
N LYS A 340 -13.46 -6.56 8.58
CA LYS A 340 -14.66 -6.16 7.84
C LYS A 340 -14.44 -6.32 6.34
N ARG A 341 -15.46 -6.86 5.68
CA ARG A 341 -15.61 -6.89 4.22
C ARG A 341 -16.77 -5.98 3.81
N TYR A 342 -16.70 -5.48 2.59
CA TYR A 342 -17.67 -4.57 1.99
C TYR A 342 -18.09 -5.14 0.64
N SER A 343 -19.36 -4.98 0.29
CA SER A 343 -19.84 -5.36 -1.04
C SER A 343 -19.31 -4.39 -2.10
N PHE A 344 -19.20 -4.87 -3.35
CA PHE A 344 -18.76 -4.05 -4.49
C PHE A 344 -19.69 -2.86 -4.78
N ASP A 345 -20.95 -2.94 -4.33
CA ASP A 345 -21.93 -1.85 -4.44
C ASP A 345 -22.00 -0.93 -3.22
N ASP A 346 -21.13 -1.13 -2.22
CA ASP A 346 -21.10 -0.27 -1.05
C ASP A 346 -20.69 1.16 -1.46
N LYS A 347 -21.64 2.08 -1.30
CA LYS A 347 -21.49 3.51 -1.65
C LYS A 347 -20.34 4.18 -0.90
N GLU A 348 -20.03 3.72 0.30
CA GLU A 348 -18.95 4.29 1.11
C GLU A 348 -17.58 3.89 0.59
N LEU A 349 -17.43 2.64 0.14
CA LEU A 349 -16.18 2.16 -0.41
C LEU A 349 -15.91 2.78 -1.80
N LYS A 350 -16.96 3.04 -2.60
CA LYS A 350 -16.86 3.90 -3.81
C LYS A 350 -16.40 5.31 -3.45
N PHE A 351 -16.98 5.89 -2.40
CA PHE A 351 -16.56 7.19 -1.89
C PHE A 351 -15.10 7.22 -1.38
N PHE A 352 -14.61 6.12 -0.78
CA PHE A 352 -13.19 5.98 -0.42
C PHE A 352 -12.30 6.00 -1.66
N GLU A 353 -12.60 5.17 -2.68
CA GLU A 353 -11.85 5.16 -3.95
C GLU A 353 -11.81 6.56 -4.57
N GLU A 354 -12.97 7.20 -4.75
CA GLU A 354 -13.06 8.55 -5.32
C GLU A 354 -12.31 9.60 -4.50
N SER A 355 -12.36 9.50 -3.17
CA SER A 355 -11.65 10.42 -2.27
C SER A 355 -10.13 10.27 -2.38
N PHE A 356 -9.62 9.03 -2.45
CA PHE A 356 -8.19 8.76 -2.64
C PHE A 356 -7.72 9.20 -4.03
N GLU A 357 -8.51 8.98 -5.08
CA GLU A 357 -8.18 9.47 -6.41
C GLU A 357 -8.13 10.98 -6.48
N TYR A 358 -9.16 11.64 -5.95
CA TYR A 358 -9.21 13.09 -5.88
C TYR A 358 -8.01 13.64 -5.09
N PHE A 359 -7.71 13.02 -3.95
CA PHE A 359 -6.56 13.36 -3.13
C PHE A 359 -5.25 13.26 -3.93
N ARG A 360 -5.01 12.12 -4.59
CA ARG A 360 -3.78 11.83 -5.32
C ARG A 360 -3.57 12.78 -6.50
N ALA A 361 -4.64 13.15 -7.20
CA ALA A 361 -4.62 14.12 -8.29
C ALA A 361 -4.36 15.57 -7.83
N ASN A 362 -4.74 15.91 -6.59
CA ASN A 362 -4.70 17.29 -6.08
C ASN A 362 -3.67 17.49 -4.97
N THR A 363 -2.81 16.50 -4.70
CA THR A 363 -1.85 16.63 -3.59
C THR A 363 -0.78 17.67 -3.89
N ASN A 364 -0.34 17.80 -5.15
CA ASN A 364 0.78 18.66 -5.55
C ASN A 364 0.55 20.16 -5.24
N PRO A 365 -0.61 20.76 -5.60
CA PRO A 365 -0.95 22.13 -5.23
C PRO A 365 -0.95 22.41 -3.72
N LEU A 366 -1.36 21.45 -2.89
CA LEU A 366 -1.38 21.62 -1.43
C LEU A 366 0.04 21.85 -0.86
N PHE A 367 1.04 21.14 -1.40
CA PHE A 367 2.43 21.24 -0.97
C PHE A 367 3.06 22.60 -1.32
N LEU A 368 2.79 23.12 -2.52
CA LEU A 368 3.31 24.42 -3.00
C LEU A 368 2.80 25.58 -2.12
N VAL A 369 1.56 25.47 -1.68
CA VAL A 369 0.84 26.52 -0.95
C VAL A 369 1.25 26.62 0.52
N ASP A 370 1.67 25.51 1.13
CA ASP A 370 2.11 25.47 2.55
C ASP A 370 3.50 26.13 2.75
N ARG A 371 4.43 26.07 1.78
CA ARG A 371 5.76 26.74 1.84
C ARG A 371 5.84 28.08 1.15
N VAL A 372 4.99 28.34 0.15
CA VAL A 372 4.94 29.61 -0.54
C VAL A 372 3.56 30.23 -0.31
N PRO A 373 3.31 30.85 0.86
CA PRO A 373 2.00 31.37 1.23
C PRO A 373 1.40 32.35 0.21
N ILE A 374 2.24 33.02 -0.60
CA ILE A 374 1.79 33.91 -1.68
C ILE A 374 1.01 33.17 -2.78
N LEU A 375 1.19 31.85 -2.89
CA LEU A 375 0.44 30.99 -3.81
C LEU A 375 -0.94 30.59 -3.25
N LYS A 376 -1.23 30.81 -1.96
CA LYS A 376 -2.53 30.49 -1.33
C LYS A 376 -3.74 30.98 -2.12
N PRO A 377 -3.80 32.24 -2.60
CA PRO A 377 -4.96 32.73 -3.35
C PRO A 377 -5.16 32.02 -4.68
N PHE A 378 -4.06 31.65 -5.37
CA PHE A 378 -4.10 31.02 -6.69
C PHE A 378 -4.59 29.56 -6.65
N TYR A 379 -4.37 28.89 -5.52
CA TYR A 379 -4.76 27.49 -5.32
C TYR A 379 -5.87 27.31 -4.28
N ALA A 380 -6.48 28.40 -3.78
CA ALA A 380 -7.44 28.38 -2.69
C ALA A 380 -8.61 27.40 -2.94
N ASN A 381 -9.11 27.32 -4.17
CA ASN A 381 -10.19 26.39 -4.53
C ASN A 381 -9.76 24.92 -4.42
N ILE A 382 -8.57 24.56 -4.91
CA ILE A 382 -8.04 23.20 -4.83
C ILE A 382 -7.76 22.83 -3.37
N VAL A 383 -7.16 23.76 -2.61
CA VAL A 383 -6.85 23.59 -1.20
C VAL A 383 -8.13 23.37 -0.39
N ASN A 384 -9.11 24.25 -0.52
CA ASN A 384 -10.37 24.18 0.22
C ASN A 384 -11.17 22.92 -0.14
N LYS A 385 -11.26 22.58 -1.43
CA LYS A 385 -11.99 21.38 -1.88
C LYS A 385 -11.31 20.11 -1.39
N THR A 386 -9.98 20.03 -1.41
CA THR A 386 -9.26 18.87 -0.88
C THR A 386 -9.40 18.74 0.63
N LEU A 387 -9.30 19.84 1.38
CA LEU A 387 -9.58 19.84 2.82
C LEU A 387 -11.03 19.42 3.12
N GLN A 388 -11.99 19.83 2.31
CA GLN A 388 -13.39 19.40 2.43
C GLN A 388 -13.56 17.91 2.14
N THR A 389 -12.95 17.37 1.08
CA THR A 389 -12.96 15.94 0.76
C THR A 389 -12.37 15.12 1.91
N VAL A 390 -11.22 15.52 2.45
CA VAL A 390 -10.61 14.84 3.60
C VAL A 390 -11.49 14.92 4.85
N LYS A 391 -12.14 16.07 5.10
CA LYS A 391 -13.11 16.23 6.21
C LYS A 391 -14.34 15.34 6.00
N SER A 392 -14.86 15.23 4.79
CA SER A 392 -15.99 14.37 4.43
C SER A 392 -15.63 12.89 4.58
N LEU A 393 -14.44 12.48 4.10
CA LEU A 393 -13.86 11.15 4.32
C LEU A 393 -13.79 10.83 5.81
N SER A 394 -13.28 11.77 6.60
CA SER A 394 -13.26 11.65 8.04
C SER A 394 -14.65 11.51 8.68
N SER A 395 -15.69 12.11 8.09
CA SER A 395 -17.08 12.16 8.60
C SER A 395 -17.90 10.90 8.26
N SER A 396 -17.89 10.44 7.01
CA SER A 396 -18.58 9.20 6.59
C SER A 396 -18.14 8.03 7.44
N VAL A 397 -16.83 7.97 7.72
CA VAL A 397 -16.26 6.91 8.55
C VAL A 397 -16.63 7.05 10.03
N LYS A 398 -16.93 8.26 10.54
CA LYS A 398 -17.48 8.39 11.90
C LYS A 398 -18.83 7.70 12.01
N GLN A 399 -19.69 7.85 11.01
CA GLN A 399 -21.10 7.46 11.09
C GLN A 399 -21.31 5.95 11.12
N LYS A 400 -20.45 5.15 10.48
CA LYS A 400 -20.65 3.71 10.30
C LYS A 400 -19.75 2.82 11.17
N TYR A 401 -18.67 3.39 11.71
CA TYR A 401 -17.69 2.65 12.53
C TYR A 401 -17.71 3.04 14.00
N LEU A 402 -18.53 4.03 14.38
CA LEU A 402 -18.89 4.34 15.75
C LEU A 402 -20.29 3.79 16.02
N VAL A 403 -20.38 2.55 16.49
CA VAL A 403 -21.49 2.11 17.33
C VAL A 403 -20.89 1.85 18.71
N ALA A 404 -20.87 2.89 19.54
CA ALA A 404 -20.94 2.84 21.01
C ALA A 404 -20.75 4.26 21.55
N ASP A 405 -21.78 4.75 22.23
CA ASP A 405 -21.76 5.99 22.99
C ASP A 405 -20.57 6.05 23.95
N PHE A 406 -19.75 7.11 23.83
CA PHE A 406 -18.85 7.52 24.90
C PHE A 406 -18.98 9.02 25.09
N HIS A 407 -19.84 9.39 26.04
CA HIS A 407 -19.73 10.64 26.78
C HIS A 407 -18.40 10.63 27.54
N VAL A 408 -17.41 11.37 27.05
CA VAL A 408 -16.27 11.78 27.88
C VAL A 408 -16.54 13.22 28.30
N SER A 409 -17.06 13.36 29.51
CA SER A 409 -17.02 14.61 30.27
C SER A 409 -15.56 14.95 30.56
N PHE A 410 -15.16 16.17 30.22
CA PHE A 410 -13.93 16.75 30.75
C PHE A 410 -14.18 17.19 32.20
N PRO A 411 -13.24 16.99 33.14
CA PRO A 411 -13.33 17.63 34.45
C PRO A 411 -13.19 19.14 34.26
N LEU A 412 -14.33 19.82 34.48
CA LEU A 412 -14.67 21.25 34.56
C LEU A 412 -13.92 22.24 33.67
#